data_AF-A0A959FGL6-F1
#
_entry.id   AF-A0A959FGL6-F1
#
_cell.length_a   1.000
_cell.length_b   1.000
_cell.length_c   1.000
_cell.angle_alpha   90.00
_cell.angle_beta   90.00
_cell.angle_gamma   90.00
#
_symmetry.space_group_name_H-M   'P 1'
#
loop_
_entity.id
_entity.type
_entity.pdbx_description
1 polymer ?
#
loop_
_entity_poly.entity_id
_entity_poly.type
_entity_poly.pdbx_seq_one_letter_code
_entity_poly.pdbx_strand_id
1 'polypeptide(L)'
;MNGLNKALKKILGQGDEQHFEDIYQRLPDKLKDDLERDNIGQTLQVYLLQSGDTMQAVSITHSKVVSRQSLFSDCSFRIQLTPGELEDKRLIIGHRLQPFIHPEIPVEHIHFFDDQDRPLPLERVPLSVNQSNSIYFNLLPPYGIAQYLEGDGTNQALLMATVDLSDWIRTQRFEAEDQLQISVKNYDQLEFYIEKLSSREIARLHFSDRHYENNLTEAIYQVFEIIGRSILPVD
;
A
#
# COMPACT_ATOMS: atom_id res chain seq x y z
N MET A 1 11.29 17.08 20.33
CA MET A 1 10.59 15.78 20.54
C MET A 1 10.43 15.54 22.03
N ASN A 2 9.18 15.41 22.50
CA ASN A 2 8.84 15.04 23.88
C ASN A 2 9.47 13.68 24.26
N GLY A 3 9.76 13.44 25.54
CA GLY A 3 10.35 12.19 26.04
C GLY A 3 9.51 10.95 25.69
N LEU A 4 8.18 11.11 25.68
CA LEU A 4 7.23 10.08 25.26
C LEU A 4 7.42 9.67 23.80
N ASN A 5 7.52 10.60 22.85
CA ASN A 5 7.70 10.29 21.43
C ASN A 5 9.00 9.49 21.18
N LYS A 6 10.07 9.79 21.93
CA LYS A 6 11.32 9.02 21.83
C LYS A 6 11.16 7.58 22.34
N ALA A 7 10.42 7.40 23.44
CA ALA A 7 10.13 6.08 23.98
C ALA A 7 9.24 5.26 23.03
N LEU A 8 8.15 5.85 22.53
CA LEU A 8 7.26 5.21 21.56
C LEU A 8 8.00 4.81 20.29
N LYS A 9 8.82 5.70 19.71
CA LYS A 9 9.67 5.36 18.55
C LYS A 9 10.52 4.12 18.78
N LYS A 10 11.16 4.03 19.95
CA LYS A 10 12.01 2.88 20.31
C LYS A 10 11.19 1.61 20.50
N ILE A 11 10.04 1.69 21.15
CA ILE A 11 9.17 0.54 21.44
C ILE A 11 8.61 -0.03 20.14
N LEU A 12 8.03 0.84 19.32
CA LEU A 12 7.38 0.48 18.07
C LEU A 12 8.36 -0.11 17.04
N GLY A 13 9.63 0.30 17.04
CA GLY A 13 10.66 -0.29 16.17
C GLY A 13 11.12 -1.71 16.54
N GLN A 14 10.46 -2.42 17.46
CA GLN A 14 10.90 -3.75 17.96
C GLN A 14 9.99 -4.92 17.56
N GLY A 15 8.95 -4.73 16.75
CA GLY A 15 8.13 -5.87 16.29
C GLY A 15 6.97 -5.49 15.38
N ASP A 16 6.49 -6.50 14.65
CA ASP A 16 5.50 -6.35 13.58
C ASP A 16 4.06 -6.21 14.09
N GLU A 17 3.76 -6.75 15.27
CA GLU A 17 2.49 -6.59 15.98
C GLU A 17 2.77 -6.40 17.48
N GLN A 18 2.14 -5.40 18.09
CA GLN A 18 2.35 -5.05 19.50
C GLN A 18 1.04 -4.64 20.16
N HIS A 19 0.69 -5.31 21.26
CA HIS A 19 -0.49 -4.95 22.04
C HIS A 19 -0.25 -3.68 22.85
N PHE A 20 -1.32 -2.90 23.03
CA PHE A 20 -1.29 -1.66 23.81
C PHE A 20 -0.77 -1.85 25.22
N GLU A 21 -1.14 -2.97 25.86
CA GLU A 21 -0.68 -3.27 27.21
C GLU A 21 0.83 -3.45 27.27
N ASP A 22 1.40 -4.23 26.35
CA ASP A 22 2.84 -4.48 26.31
C ASP A 22 3.62 -3.19 26.02
N ILE A 23 3.08 -2.36 25.12
CA ILE A 23 3.61 -1.02 24.84
C ILE A 23 3.60 -0.17 26.11
N TYR A 24 2.46 -0.11 26.81
CA TYR A 24 2.30 0.67 28.04
C TYR A 24 3.28 0.19 29.11
N GLN A 25 3.41 -1.11 29.33
CA GLN A 25 4.32 -1.67 30.34
C GLN A 25 5.79 -1.36 30.06
N ARG A 26 6.18 -1.30 28.78
CA ARG A 26 7.55 -0.95 28.33
C ARG A 26 7.87 0.54 28.45
N LEU A 27 6.89 1.41 28.68
CA LEU A 27 7.15 2.82 28.94
C LEU A 27 7.84 3.01 30.31
N PRO A 28 8.83 3.91 30.41
CA PRO A 28 9.37 4.35 31.69
C PRO A 28 8.27 4.89 32.61
N ASP A 29 8.30 4.56 33.90
CA ASP A 29 7.23 4.90 34.85
C ASP A 29 6.94 6.42 34.92
N LYS A 30 7.99 7.25 34.81
CA LYS A 30 7.86 8.72 34.75
C LYS A 30 7.00 9.22 33.59
N LEU A 31 6.86 8.44 32.52
CA LEU A 31 6.02 8.77 31.37
C LEU A 31 4.61 8.16 31.49
N LYS A 32 4.42 7.18 32.38
CA LYS A 32 3.10 6.62 32.71
C LYS A 32 2.32 7.54 33.63
N ASP A 33 3.00 8.29 34.50
CA ASP A 33 2.37 9.24 35.42
C ASP A 33 1.53 10.31 34.69
N ASP A 34 1.96 10.69 33.48
CA ASP A 34 1.28 11.66 32.61
C ASP A 34 0.37 11.00 31.55
N LEU A 35 0.31 9.67 31.50
CA LEU A 35 -0.42 8.89 30.50
C LEU A 35 -1.39 7.91 31.15
N GLU A 36 -2.67 8.23 31.09
CA GLU A 36 -3.73 7.29 31.46
C GLU A 36 -3.66 6.05 30.56
N ARG A 37 -3.66 4.87 31.19
CA ARG A 37 -3.54 3.57 30.50
C ARG A 37 -4.60 3.40 29.40
N ASP A 38 -5.83 3.80 29.67
CA ASP A 38 -6.94 3.68 28.71
C ASP A 38 -6.76 4.59 27.49
N ASN A 39 -5.92 5.63 27.60
CA ASN A 39 -5.64 6.59 26.52
C ASN A 39 -4.42 6.24 25.67
N ILE A 40 -3.79 5.09 25.89
CA ILE A 40 -2.61 4.66 25.11
C ILE A 40 -2.95 4.55 23.61
N GLY A 41 -4.15 4.08 23.27
CA GLY A 41 -4.60 3.93 21.89
C GLY A 41 -4.66 5.26 21.14
N GLN A 42 -5.32 6.28 21.70
CA GLN A 42 -5.34 7.61 21.07
C GLN A 42 -3.95 8.25 21.05
N THR A 43 -3.15 8.04 22.10
CA THR A 43 -1.78 8.55 22.16
C THR A 43 -0.90 7.98 21.05
N LEU A 44 -1.02 6.68 20.77
CA LEU A 44 -0.35 6.02 19.67
C LEU A 44 -0.80 6.56 18.32
N GLN A 45 -2.11 6.77 18.10
CA GLN A 45 -2.63 7.37 16.86
C GLN A 45 -2.07 8.76 16.63
N VAL A 46 -2.10 9.62 17.66
CA VAL A 46 -1.56 10.98 17.59
C VAL A 46 -0.05 10.95 17.32
N TYR A 47 0.68 10.04 17.97
CA TYR A 47 2.11 9.88 17.74
C TYR A 47 2.42 9.49 16.28
N LEU A 48 1.75 8.46 15.73
CA LEU A 48 1.99 8.02 14.35
C LEU A 48 1.69 9.18 13.37
N LEU A 49 0.56 9.86 13.54
CA LEU A 49 0.18 11.01 12.72
C LEU A 49 1.21 12.15 12.79
N GLN A 50 1.67 12.52 13.98
CA GLN A 50 2.66 13.59 14.16
C GLN A 50 4.05 13.21 13.66
N SER A 51 4.41 11.93 13.73
CA SER A 51 5.69 11.42 13.27
C SER A 51 5.73 11.20 11.75
N GLY A 52 4.57 11.14 11.10
CA GLY A 52 4.45 10.75 9.69
C GLY A 52 4.75 9.27 9.46
N ASP A 53 4.62 8.43 10.48
CA ASP A 53 4.86 6.98 10.35
C ASP A 53 3.66 6.33 9.64
N THR A 54 3.87 5.99 8.36
CA THR A 54 2.92 5.35 7.45
C THR A 54 3.15 3.83 7.33
N MET A 55 4.11 3.30 8.10
CA MET A 55 4.47 1.88 8.10
C MET A 55 3.75 1.10 9.20
N GLN A 56 2.98 1.77 10.05
CA GLN A 56 2.22 1.16 11.14
C GLN A 56 0.81 1.74 11.22
N ALA A 57 -0.12 0.95 11.73
CA ALA A 57 -1.50 1.36 11.99
C ALA A 57 -1.95 0.95 13.40
N VAL A 58 -2.82 1.75 13.99
CA VAL A 58 -3.40 1.48 15.32
C VAL A 58 -4.80 0.90 15.17
N SER A 59 -5.02 -0.31 15.68
CA SER A 59 -6.36 -0.90 15.81
C SER A 59 -6.87 -0.73 17.24
N ILE A 60 -7.75 0.25 17.45
CA ILE A 60 -8.36 0.48 18.77
C ILE A 60 -9.23 -0.71 19.18
N THR A 61 -10.04 -1.23 18.24
CA THR A 61 -10.93 -2.38 18.47
C THR A 61 -10.19 -3.61 18.97
N HIS A 62 -8.99 -3.87 18.42
CA HIS A 62 -8.16 -5.02 18.80
C HIS A 62 -7.04 -4.66 19.79
N SER A 63 -7.00 -3.41 20.26
CA SER A 63 -6.00 -2.89 21.20
C SER A 63 -4.55 -3.22 20.81
N LYS A 64 -4.20 -2.99 19.55
CA LYS A 64 -2.87 -3.30 19.01
C LYS A 64 -2.38 -2.30 17.98
N VAL A 65 -1.06 -2.23 17.83
CA VAL A 65 -0.37 -1.61 16.70
C VAL A 65 0.11 -2.73 15.80
N VAL A 66 -0.11 -2.58 14.50
CA VAL A 66 0.26 -3.54 13.47
C VAL A 66 1.10 -2.86 12.41
N SER A 67 2.16 -3.53 11.97
CA SER A 67 2.99 -3.09 10.86
C SER A 67 2.27 -3.29 9.53
N ARG A 68 2.64 -2.49 8.54
CA ARG A 68 2.23 -2.63 7.14
C ARG A 68 2.53 -4.04 6.63
N GLN A 69 3.73 -4.55 6.93
CA GLN A 69 4.14 -5.89 6.55
C GLN A 69 3.16 -6.94 7.08
N SER A 70 2.87 -6.93 8.38
CA SER A 70 1.93 -7.89 8.97
C SER A 70 0.51 -7.73 8.45
N LEU A 71 0.11 -6.52 8.07
CA LEU A 71 -1.23 -6.27 7.51
C LEU A 71 -1.40 -6.83 6.11
N PHE A 72 -0.35 -6.77 5.29
CA PHE A 72 -0.44 -7.07 3.86
C PHE A 72 0.29 -8.35 3.44
N SER A 73 1.00 -9.03 4.34
CA SER A 73 1.75 -10.27 4.04
C SER A 73 0.89 -11.37 3.43
N ASP A 74 -0.38 -11.45 3.84
CA ASP A 74 -1.33 -12.46 3.37
C ASP A 74 -2.45 -11.88 2.50
N CYS A 75 -2.27 -10.65 2.00
CA CYS A 75 -3.26 -10.01 1.16
C CYS A 75 -3.03 -10.28 -0.32
N SER A 76 -4.14 -10.33 -1.06
CA SER A 76 -4.17 -10.35 -2.51
C SER A 76 -5.19 -9.32 -3.01
N PHE A 77 -4.89 -8.65 -4.11
CA PHE A 77 -5.78 -7.64 -4.67
C PHE A 77 -6.01 -7.91 -6.13
N ARG A 78 -7.19 -7.48 -6.56
CA ARG A 78 -7.66 -7.65 -7.91
C ARG A 78 -7.50 -6.34 -8.66
N ILE A 79 -6.83 -6.40 -9.80
CA ILE A 79 -6.62 -5.24 -10.65
C ILE A 79 -7.10 -5.57 -12.05
N GLN A 80 -7.97 -4.72 -12.59
CA GLN A 80 -8.20 -4.68 -14.02
C GLN A 80 -7.23 -3.67 -14.63
N LEU A 81 -6.54 -4.05 -15.70
CA LEU A 81 -5.70 -3.13 -16.45
C LEU A 81 -6.58 -2.07 -17.09
N THR A 82 -6.12 -0.82 -17.08
CA THR A 82 -6.79 0.23 -17.85
C THR A 82 -6.59 0.00 -19.35
N PRO A 83 -7.42 0.62 -20.23
CA PRO A 83 -7.24 0.47 -21.67
C PRO A 83 -5.83 0.81 -22.16
N GLY A 84 -5.21 1.87 -21.62
CA GLY A 84 -3.83 2.25 -21.97
C GLY A 84 -2.79 1.24 -21.50
N GLU A 85 -2.94 0.72 -20.28
CA GLU A 85 -2.07 -0.35 -19.76
C GLU A 85 -2.14 -1.64 -20.57
N LEU A 86 -3.34 -1.98 -21.05
CA LEU A 86 -3.54 -3.15 -21.90
C LEU A 86 -2.95 -2.95 -23.29
N GLU A 87 -3.16 -1.77 -23.90
CA GLU A 87 -2.60 -1.40 -25.20
C GLU A 87 -1.06 -1.43 -25.18
N ASP A 88 -0.49 -0.82 -24.14
CA ASP A 88 0.95 -0.73 -23.94
C ASP A 88 1.57 -1.99 -23.30
N LYS A 89 0.73 -2.96 -22.89
CA LYS A 89 1.10 -4.21 -22.22
C LYS A 89 1.99 -4.00 -21.00
N ARG A 90 1.61 -3.05 -20.14
CA ARG A 90 2.35 -2.69 -18.92
C ARG A 90 1.40 -2.44 -17.77
N LEU A 91 1.81 -2.81 -16.56
CA LEU A 91 1.11 -2.45 -15.34
C LEU A 91 1.83 -1.30 -14.65
N ILE A 92 1.13 -0.18 -14.44
CA ILE A 92 1.66 0.98 -13.74
C ILE A 92 1.61 0.72 -12.22
N ILE A 93 2.77 0.86 -11.58
CA ILE A 93 2.92 0.82 -10.12
C ILE A 93 2.52 2.18 -9.57
N GLY A 94 1.21 2.40 -9.50
CA GLY A 94 0.60 3.61 -8.97
C GLY A 94 -0.18 3.34 -7.69
N HIS A 95 -1.21 4.16 -7.46
CA HIS A 95 -2.06 4.08 -6.27
C HIS A 95 -2.65 2.69 -5.97
N ARG A 96 -3.00 1.90 -7.01
CA ARG A 96 -3.57 0.55 -6.85
C ARG A 96 -2.63 -0.44 -6.15
N LEU A 97 -1.32 -0.21 -6.19
CA LEU A 97 -0.30 -1.08 -5.60
C LEU A 97 0.24 -0.53 -4.27
N GLN A 98 -0.15 0.69 -3.90
CA GLN A 98 0.31 1.31 -2.66
C GLN A 98 0.08 0.47 -1.42
N PRO A 99 -1.08 -0.21 -1.21
CA PRO A 99 -1.29 -1.03 -0.01
C PRO A 99 -0.09 -1.94 0.28
N PHE A 100 0.52 -2.52 -0.76
CA PHE A 100 1.71 -3.34 -0.63
C PHE A 100 3.02 -2.57 -0.69
N ILE A 101 3.14 -1.69 -1.67
CA ILE A 101 4.41 -1.06 -2.01
C ILE A 101 4.38 0.35 -1.44
N HIS A 102 5.11 0.54 -0.34
CA HIS A 102 5.25 1.86 0.25
C HIS A 102 5.93 2.81 -0.76
N PRO A 103 5.40 4.02 -1.02
CA PRO A 103 5.95 4.95 -2.00
C PRO A 103 7.36 5.51 -1.71
N GLU A 104 7.99 5.13 -0.61
CA GLU A 104 9.40 5.47 -0.35
C GLU A 104 10.35 4.31 -0.64
N ILE A 105 9.81 3.11 -0.94
CA ILE A 105 10.60 1.96 -1.34
C ILE A 105 11.12 2.21 -2.75
N PRO A 106 12.44 2.20 -2.97
CA PRO A 106 12.99 2.35 -4.30
C PRO A 106 12.51 1.23 -5.22
N VAL A 107 12.09 1.61 -6.42
CA VAL A 107 11.50 0.70 -7.42
C VAL A 107 12.43 -0.47 -7.75
N GLU A 108 13.73 -0.22 -7.76
CA GLU A 108 14.79 -1.21 -8.01
C GLU A 108 14.85 -2.35 -6.98
N HIS A 109 14.23 -2.19 -5.81
CA HIS A 109 14.15 -3.24 -4.79
C HIS A 109 12.89 -4.11 -4.91
N ILE A 110 11.98 -3.75 -5.81
CA ILE A 110 10.71 -4.46 -6.00
C ILE A 110 10.93 -5.56 -7.03
N HIS A 111 10.31 -6.72 -6.83
CA HIS A 111 10.42 -7.83 -7.77
C HIS A 111 9.04 -8.43 -8.06
N PHE A 112 8.71 -8.55 -9.34
CA PHE A 112 7.48 -9.19 -9.79
C PHE A 112 7.79 -10.52 -10.47
N PHE A 113 6.92 -11.49 -10.25
CA PHE A 113 6.97 -12.81 -10.86
C PHE A 113 5.61 -13.17 -11.42
N ASP A 114 5.57 -13.97 -12.47
CA ASP A 114 4.33 -14.54 -12.96
C ASP A 114 3.93 -15.83 -12.20
N ASP A 115 2.81 -16.42 -12.62
CA ASP A 115 2.25 -17.67 -12.12
C ASP A 115 3.18 -18.90 -12.32
N GLN A 116 4.28 -18.74 -13.03
CA GLN A 116 5.29 -19.77 -13.31
C GLN A 116 6.65 -19.45 -12.69
N ASP A 117 6.71 -18.55 -11.71
CA ASP A 117 7.94 -18.08 -11.06
C ASP A 117 8.94 -17.39 -12.01
N ARG A 118 8.47 -16.92 -13.17
CA ARG A 118 9.34 -16.17 -14.11
C ARG A 118 9.33 -14.69 -13.74
N PRO A 119 10.49 -14.03 -13.66
CA PRO A 119 10.56 -12.63 -13.31
C PRO A 119 9.92 -11.77 -14.42
N LEU A 120 9.14 -10.78 -13.99
CA LEU A 120 8.56 -9.75 -14.83
C LEU A 120 9.40 -8.47 -14.69
N PRO A 121 9.96 -7.93 -15.79
CA PRO A 121 10.84 -6.77 -15.73
C PRO A 121 10.13 -5.51 -15.20
N LEU A 122 10.88 -4.72 -14.42
CA LEU A 122 10.47 -3.40 -13.99
C LEU A 122 11.21 -2.34 -14.80
N GLU A 123 10.46 -1.34 -15.25
CA GLU A 123 10.98 -0.23 -16.02
C GLU A 123 10.47 1.09 -15.44
N ARG A 124 11.24 2.17 -15.64
CA ARG A 124 10.79 3.53 -15.40
C ARG A 124 10.50 4.17 -16.75
N VAL A 125 9.24 4.55 -16.97
CA VAL A 125 8.81 5.08 -18.26
C VAL A 125 8.32 6.51 -18.11
N PRO A 126 8.72 7.44 -19.00
CA PRO A 126 8.16 8.78 -19.04
C PRO A 126 6.65 8.72 -19.28
N LEU A 127 5.88 9.34 -18.39
CA LEU A 127 4.44 9.41 -18.52
C LEU A 127 4.01 10.86 -18.66
N SER A 128 3.41 11.20 -19.80
CA SER A 128 2.84 12.52 -20.03
C SER A 128 1.63 12.74 -19.14
N VAL A 129 1.61 13.86 -18.41
CA VAL A 129 0.45 14.27 -17.61
C VAL A 129 -0.62 14.83 -18.54
N ASN A 130 -1.61 14.00 -18.84
CA ASN A 130 -2.82 14.36 -19.56
C ASN A 130 -4.05 13.92 -18.73
N GLN A 131 -5.27 14.19 -19.22
CA GLN A 131 -6.49 13.80 -18.50
C GLN A 131 -6.51 12.29 -18.18
N SER A 132 -6.10 11.44 -19.11
CA SER A 132 -6.12 9.97 -18.96
C SER A 132 -5.13 9.43 -17.92
N ASN A 133 -3.98 10.09 -17.75
CA ASN A 133 -2.89 9.62 -16.90
C ASN A 133 -2.77 10.36 -15.56
N SER A 134 -3.43 11.50 -15.42
CA SER A 134 -3.38 12.32 -14.20
C SER A 134 -3.84 11.57 -12.94
N ILE A 135 -4.74 10.60 -13.10
CA ILE A 135 -5.25 9.78 -11.99
C ILE A 135 -4.15 8.98 -11.28
N TYR A 136 -3.12 8.55 -12.00
CA TYR A 136 -2.02 7.79 -11.42
C TYR A 136 -1.17 8.63 -10.47
N PHE A 137 -1.16 9.95 -10.64
CA PHE A 137 -0.40 10.89 -9.83
C PHE A 137 -1.26 11.54 -8.73
N ASN A 138 -2.49 11.93 -9.07
CA ASN A 138 -3.40 12.61 -8.15
C ASN A 138 -3.82 11.72 -6.98
N LEU A 139 -3.79 10.40 -7.17
CA LEU A 139 -4.08 9.41 -6.13
C LEU A 139 -2.81 8.92 -5.41
N LEU A 140 -1.63 9.48 -5.71
CA LEU A 140 -0.45 9.25 -4.90
C LEU A 140 -0.51 10.09 -3.63
N PRO A 141 -0.08 9.55 -2.48
CA PRO A 141 0.09 10.36 -1.30
C PRO A 141 1.18 11.41 -1.57
N PRO A 142 1.10 12.61 -0.96
CA PRO A 142 2.06 13.68 -1.20
C PRO A 142 3.53 13.29 -1.00
N TYR A 143 3.80 12.37 -0.06
CA TYR A 143 5.14 11.85 0.22
C TYR A 143 5.66 10.87 -0.85
N GLY A 144 4.78 10.29 -1.66
CA GLY A 144 5.13 9.29 -2.67
C GLY A 144 5.45 9.85 -4.07
N ILE A 145 5.26 11.15 -4.29
CA ILE A 145 5.46 11.77 -5.61
C ILE A 145 6.94 11.95 -5.94
N ALA A 146 7.78 12.16 -4.92
CA ALA A 146 9.19 12.52 -5.10
C ALA A 146 10.00 11.46 -5.87
N GLN A 147 9.71 10.17 -5.68
CA GLN A 147 10.41 9.08 -6.38
C GLN A 147 10.11 9.01 -7.89
N TYR A 148 9.02 9.64 -8.34
CA TYR A 148 8.59 9.64 -9.74
C TYR A 148 9.00 10.91 -10.48
N LEU A 149 9.62 11.87 -9.80
CA LEU A 149 10.15 13.10 -10.38
C LEU A 149 11.63 12.93 -10.68
N GLU A 150 12.02 13.00 -11.95
CA GLU A 150 13.42 13.10 -12.37
C GLU A 150 13.66 14.41 -13.13
N GLY A 151 14.77 15.08 -12.85
CA GLY A 151 15.10 16.35 -13.50
C GLY A 151 16.05 17.23 -12.70
N ASP A 152 16.55 18.27 -13.34
CA ASP A 152 17.51 19.23 -12.77
C ASP A 152 16.84 20.49 -12.18
N GLY A 153 15.52 20.45 -11.99
CA GLY A 153 14.71 21.57 -11.51
C GLY A 153 14.31 22.57 -12.61
N THR A 154 14.93 22.53 -13.79
CA THR A 154 14.51 23.33 -14.96
C THR A 154 13.68 22.53 -15.95
N ASN A 155 13.92 21.22 -16.04
CA ASN A 155 13.11 20.29 -16.81
C ASN A 155 12.80 19.07 -15.94
N GLN A 156 11.53 18.89 -15.57
CA GLN A 156 11.07 17.75 -14.78
C GLN A 156 10.32 16.78 -15.68
N ALA A 157 10.80 15.55 -15.74
CA ALA A 157 10.08 14.42 -16.33
C ALA A 157 9.47 13.60 -15.21
N LEU A 158 8.18 13.25 -15.37
CA LEU A 158 7.53 12.28 -14.51
C LEU A 158 7.79 10.89 -15.07
N LEU A 159 8.57 10.10 -14.34
CA LEU A 159 8.83 8.71 -14.66
C LEU A 159 8.01 7.84 -13.73
N MET A 160 7.11 7.05 -14.29
CA MET A 160 6.34 6.07 -13.54
C MET A 160 7.00 4.70 -13.62
N ALA A 161 7.01 3.99 -12.50
CA ALA A 161 7.42 2.59 -12.47
C ALA A 161 6.34 1.73 -13.11
N THR A 162 6.74 0.83 -14.00
CA THR A 162 5.84 -0.10 -14.69
C THR A 162 6.43 -1.49 -14.74
N VAL A 163 5.58 -2.50 -14.58
CA VAL A 163 5.91 -3.90 -14.88
C VAL A 163 5.66 -4.14 -16.37
N ASP A 164 6.65 -4.62 -17.11
CA ASP A 164 6.47 -5.06 -18.49
C ASP A 164 5.73 -6.41 -18.51
N LEU A 165 4.56 -6.43 -19.14
CA LEU A 165 3.71 -7.60 -19.29
C LEU A 165 3.69 -8.13 -20.73
N SER A 166 4.50 -7.59 -21.63
CA SER A 166 4.44 -7.85 -23.08
C SER A 166 4.51 -9.34 -23.43
N ASP A 167 5.50 -10.03 -22.87
CA ASP A 167 5.68 -11.46 -23.09
C ASP A 167 4.60 -12.30 -22.38
N TRP A 168 4.23 -11.91 -21.17
CA TRP A 168 3.25 -12.63 -20.35
C TRP A 168 1.84 -12.54 -20.94
N ILE A 169 1.35 -11.33 -21.27
CA ILE A 169 0.05 -11.11 -21.94
C ILE A 169 -0.04 -11.87 -23.26
N ARG A 170 1.04 -11.92 -24.05
CA ARG A 170 1.08 -12.69 -25.30
C ARG A 170 0.84 -14.18 -25.06
N THR A 171 1.35 -14.73 -23.96
CA THR A 171 1.15 -16.15 -23.62
C THR A 171 -0.24 -16.44 -23.05
N GLN A 172 -0.79 -15.52 -22.25
CA GLN A 172 -2.03 -15.73 -21.50
C GLN A 172 -3.31 -15.34 -22.26
N ARG A 173 -3.20 -14.74 -23.46
CA ARG A 173 -4.33 -14.20 -24.26
C ARG A 173 -5.24 -13.32 -23.39
N PHE A 174 -4.71 -12.17 -22.99
CA PHE A 174 -5.41 -11.23 -22.10
C PHE A 174 -6.39 -10.36 -22.90
N GLU A 175 -7.63 -10.29 -22.44
CA GLU A 175 -8.73 -9.47 -22.97
C GLU A 175 -9.06 -8.31 -22.01
N ALA A 176 -9.92 -7.38 -22.43
CA ALA A 176 -10.19 -6.15 -21.68
C ALA A 176 -10.89 -6.39 -20.33
N GLU A 177 -11.75 -7.41 -20.25
CA GLU A 177 -12.48 -7.81 -19.05
C GLU A 177 -11.68 -8.71 -18.10
N ASP A 178 -10.49 -9.16 -18.51
CA ASP A 178 -9.66 -10.01 -17.67
C ASP A 178 -9.11 -9.24 -16.48
N GLN A 179 -8.96 -9.96 -15.36
CA GLN A 179 -8.54 -9.40 -14.09
C GLN A 179 -7.25 -10.08 -13.63
N LEU A 180 -6.33 -9.27 -13.13
CA LEU A 180 -5.11 -9.71 -12.48
C LEU A 180 -5.38 -9.90 -11.00
N GLN A 181 -4.79 -10.92 -10.40
CA GLN A 181 -4.56 -10.98 -8.98
C GLN A 181 -3.09 -10.70 -8.72
N ILE A 182 -2.84 -9.81 -7.77
CA ILE A 182 -1.51 -9.50 -7.27
C ILE A 182 -1.46 -9.97 -5.83
N SER A 183 -0.47 -10.81 -5.51
CA SER A 183 -0.28 -11.40 -4.18
C SER A 183 1.17 -11.25 -3.75
N VAL A 184 1.39 -11.31 -2.44
CA VAL A 184 2.74 -11.28 -1.86
C VAL A 184 3.36 -12.68 -2.00
N LYS A 185 4.56 -12.75 -2.59
CA LYS A 185 5.41 -13.94 -2.57
C LYS A 185 6.29 -13.95 -1.33
N ASN A 186 6.97 -12.83 -1.09
CA ASN A 186 7.81 -12.59 0.07
C ASN A 186 7.88 -11.09 0.35
N TYR A 187 7.22 -10.63 1.41
CA TYR A 187 7.17 -9.20 1.73
C TYR A 187 8.53 -8.63 2.16
N ASP A 188 9.33 -9.40 2.91
CA ASP A 188 10.65 -8.99 3.38
C ASP A 188 11.62 -8.72 2.21
N GLN A 189 11.44 -9.48 1.13
CA GLN A 189 12.23 -9.36 -0.10
C GLN A 189 11.53 -8.52 -1.17
N LEU A 190 10.36 -7.95 -0.86
CA LEU A 190 9.54 -7.16 -1.79
C LEU A 190 9.23 -7.90 -3.10
N GLU A 191 8.94 -9.20 -2.96
CA GLU A 191 8.58 -10.08 -4.07
C GLU A 191 7.05 -10.27 -4.15
N PHE A 192 6.52 -10.13 -5.36
CA PHE A 192 5.09 -10.19 -5.65
C PHE A 192 4.79 -11.10 -6.84
N TYR A 193 3.67 -11.81 -6.80
CA TYR A 193 3.14 -12.56 -7.93
C TYR A 193 2.09 -11.77 -8.68
N ILE A 194 2.04 -11.95 -10.01
CA ILE A 194 0.96 -11.53 -10.89
C ILE A 194 0.40 -12.76 -11.57
N GLU A 195 -0.90 -13.00 -11.40
CA GLU A 195 -1.63 -14.09 -12.03
C GLU A 195 -2.88 -13.58 -12.74
N LYS A 196 -3.27 -14.24 -13.84
CA LYS A 196 -4.54 -13.99 -14.51
C LYS A 196 -5.63 -14.78 -13.80
N LEU A 197 -6.67 -14.09 -13.33
CA LEU A 197 -7.81 -14.76 -12.73
C LEU A 197 -8.66 -15.47 -13.79
N SER A 198 -9.08 -16.69 -13.49
CA SER A 198 -10.07 -17.37 -14.32
C SER A 198 -11.47 -16.77 -14.13
N SER A 199 -12.33 -16.88 -15.14
CA SER A 199 -13.73 -16.41 -15.04
C SER A 199 -14.49 -17.05 -13.86
N ARG A 200 -14.12 -18.29 -13.49
CA ARG A 200 -14.68 -18.99 -12.32
C ARG A 200 -14.28 -18.32 -11.01
N GLU A 201 -13.02 -17.90 -10.89
CA GLU A 201 -12.53 -17.21 -9.70
C GLU A 201 -13.11 -15.81 -9.59
N ILE A 202 -13.21 -15.07 -10.71
CA ILE A 202 -13.86 -13.76 -10.76
C ILE A 202 -15.31 -13.88 -10.27
N ALA A 203 -16.07 -14.89 -10.73
CA ALA A 203 -17.43 -15.12 -10.28
C ALA A 203 -17.53 -15.47 -8.78
N ARG A 204 -16.59 -16.28 -8.26
CA ARG A 204 -16.50 -16.63 -6.83
C ARG A 204 -16.21 -15.39 -5.97
N LEU A 205 -15.28 -14.55 -6.41
CA LEU A 205 -14.89 -13.33 -5.71
C LEU A 205 -16.05 -12.33 -5.71
N HIS A 206 -16.72 -12.10 -6.84
CA HIS A 206 -17.92 -11.24 -6.89
C HIS A 206 -19.04 -11.68 -5.94
N PHE A 207 -19.23 -12.99 -5.76
CA PHE A 207 -20.20 -13.50 -4.79
C PHE A 207 -19.77 -13.20 -3.35
N SER A 208 -18.47 -13.25 -3.07
CA SER A 208 -17.89 -12.97 -1.75
C SER A 208 -17.88 -11.47 -1.42
N ASP A 209 -17.57 -10.62 -2.41
CA ASP A 209 -17.55 -9.15 -2.30
C ASP A 209 -18.92 -8.61 -1.84
N ARG A 210 -20.01 -9.11 -2.43
CA ARG A 210 -21.39 -8.75 -2.03
C ARG A 210 -21.72 -9.05 -0.57
N HIS A 211 -20.98 -9.97 0.06
CA HIS A 211 -21.13 -10.31 1.47
C HIS A 211 -20.15 -9.55 2.39
N TYR A 212 -18.99 -9.12 1.88
CA TYR A 212 -17.89 -8.50 2.64
C TYR A 212 -17.83 -6.96 2.58
N GLU A 213 -18.52 -6.33 1.63
CA GLU A 213 -18.48 -4.87 1.37
C GLU A 213 -18.73 -3.99 2.61
N ASN A 214 -19.45 -4.45 3.64
CA ASN A 214 -19.68 -3.64 4.84
C ASN A 214 -18.43 -3.48 5.73
N ASN A 215 -17.62 -4.54 5.89
CA ASN A 215 -16.50 -4.54 6.85
C ASN A 215 -15.22 -3.94 6.26
N LEU A 216 -14.97 -4.17 4.97
CA LEU A 216 -13.81 -3.60 4.28
C LEU A 216 -13.97 -2.09 4.11
N THR A 217 -15.19 -1.62 3.82
CA THR A 217 -15.52 -0.20 3.74
C THR A 217 -15.25 0.49 5.08
N GLU A 218 -15.66 -0.08 6.21
CA GLU A 218 -15.33 0.46 7.54
C GLU A 218 -13.81 0.49 7.81
N ALA A 219 -13.08 -0.58 7.47
CA ALA A 219 -11.63 -0.63 7.68
C ALA A 219 -10.87 0.38 6.80
N ILE A 220 -11.29 0.53 5.54
CA ILE A 220 -10.72 1.50 4.61
C ILE A 220 -11.06 2.94 5.05
N TYR A 221 -12.30 3.21 5.48
CA TYR A 221 -12.66 4.51 6.04
C TYR A 221 -11.88 4.84 7.32
N GLN A 222 -11.61 3.86 8.18
CA GLN A 222 -10.74 4.07 9.36
C GLN A 222 -9.30 4.43 8.95
N VAL A 223 -8.75 3.79 7.91
CA VAL A 223 -7.43 4.15 7.36
C VAL A 223 -7.44 5.56 6.75
N PHE A 224 -8.49 5.93 6.02
CA PHE A 224 -8.61 7.27 5.42
C PHE A 224 -8.96 8.38 6.43
N GLU A 225 -9.67 8.08 7.51
CA GLU A 225 -9.90 9.02 8.62
C GLU A 225 -8.59 9.40 9.32
N ILE A 226 -7.64 8.48 9.41
CA ILE A 226 -6.30 8.72 9.98
C ILE A 226 -5.45 9.62 9.06
N ILE A 227 -5.64 9.56 7.74
CA ILE A 227 -4.83 10.29 6.75
C ILE A 227 -5.35 11.72 6.50
N GLY A 228 -6.48 12.10 7.13
CA GLY A 228 -7.09 13.41 6.97
C GLY A 228 -7.98 13.45 5.73
N ARG A 229 -9.22 13.92 5.92
CA ARG A 229 -10.28 14.01 4.90
C ARG A 229 -9.80 14.76 3.65
N SER A 230 -9.35 14.01 2.66
CA SER A 230 -9.31 14.46 1.26
C SER A 230 -10.54 13.87 0.60
N ILE A 231 -11.47 14.73 0.23
CA ILE A 231 -12.69 14.37 -0.50
C ILE A 231 -12.25 13.79 -1.84
N LEU A 232 -12.48 12.50 -2.04
CA LEU A 232 -12.38 11.88 -3.37
C LEU A 232 -13.68 12.17 -4.12
N PRO A 233 -13.64 12.69 -5.35
CA PRO A 233 -14.77 12.57 -6.25
C PRO A 233 -14.95 11.08 -6.58
N VAL A 234 -16.15 10.58 -6.30
CA VAL A 234 -16.61 9.28 -6.76
C VAL A 234 -17.20 9.52 -8.15
N ASP A 235 -16.58 8.92 -9.17
CA ASP A 235 -17.31 8.49 -10.36
C ASP A 235 -17.69 7.01 -10.18
#